data_AF-A0A6G1EU93-F1
#
_entry.id   AF-A0A6G1EU93-F1
#
_cell.length_a   1.000
_cell.length_b   1.000
_cell.length_c   1.000
_cell.angle_alpha   90.00
_cell.angle_beta   90.00
_cell.angle_gamma   90.00
#
_symmetry.space_group_name_H-M   'P 1'
#
loop_
_entity.id
_entity.type
_entity.pdbx_description
1 polymer ?
#
loop_
_entity_poly.entity_id
_entity_poly.type
_entity_poly.pdbx_seq_one_letter_code
_entity_poly.pdbx_strand_id
1 'polypeptide(L)'
;MALTLVRVKVGPWGGTGGSAWDEGGHDASGGSYTGIRSMAIGSSWCVDSMLFEYDDNGKPVKGSLYGEENPGAQEELDFPGEFLTHVSGYHDNYLRSLQFRSNRNRTFGPYGAKNINNEDWSPFEVSMEGAGSIVGFSGRSGNSINAIGVYIAVWSPQRFYDKMQTQDVVAYRTSPLHLQLRALHEVEQQKREREEEERQRIQKVVQEQWNLEEELRMYLDDIKREREEEERQREEEERQRTQKVDLEEELRMYLDDIKREEEECQRTQKVDLEEELQAYLDDIKREKEERQRTQKVVQEQRDFKEELQTYFDDIKREEEERQHRQKVVQEQRDFKEELQTYFDDIKREEEERQHRQKVVQEQRDLEEELRAYLDDIKKDKSWPMFKLKQQEQIQVLEELVKPQQRERQRLRKEIRGQQERLRTLQALHKGHGRQAQIETERLQKLQQDLHSTSDFVEHVSQFIKEMKRQYHGY
;
A
#
# COMPACT_ATOMS: atom_id res chain seq x y z
N MET A 1 76.31 28.66 57.88
CA MET A 1 76.98 29.90 58.33
C MET A 1 78.29 30.02 57.59
N ALA A 2 78.32 30.75 56.48
CA ALA A 2 79.59 31.16 55.88
C ALA A 2 80.12 32.31 56.74
N LEU A 3 80.93 31.99 57.75
CA LEU A 3 81.75 33.02 58.39
C LEU A 3 82.67 33.54 57.28
N THR A 4 82.41 34.75 56.79
CA THR A 4 83.32 35.49 55.94
C THR A 4 84.62 35.67 56.73
N LEU A 5 85.55 34.73 56.55
CA LEU A 5 86.87 34.80 57.16
C LEU A 5 87.47 36.14 56.74
N VAL A 6 87.81 36.97 57.71
CA VAL A 6 88.47 38.25 57.46
C VAL A 6 89.78 37.94 56.75
N ARG A 7 89.99 38.55 55.58
CA ARG A 7 91.22 38.39 54.82
C ARG A 7 92.06 39.65 54.94
N VAL A 8 93.34 39.45 55.17
CA VAL A 8 94.31 40.53 55.29
C VAL A 8 95.43 40.30 54.29
N LYS A 9 95.72 41.34 53.50
CA LYS A 9 96.88 41.37 52.62
C LYS A 9 98.06 41.97 53.38
N VAL A 10 99.20 41.29 53.36
CA VAL A 10 100.44 41.73 54.01
C VAL A 10 101.58 41.75 52.99
N GLY A 11 102.48 42.74 53.12
CA GLY A 11 103.52 43.05 52.14
C GLY A 11 103.09 44.19 51.20
N PRO A 12 103.66 44.28 49.98
CA PRO A 12 104.65 43.38 49.40
C PRO A 12 106.06 43.64 49.94
N TRP A 13 106.86 42.58 50.02
CA TRP A 13 108.30 42.63 50.32
C TRP A 13 109.10 42.43 49.05
N GLY A 14 109.97 43.39 48.72
CA GLY A 14 110.79 43.40 47.51
C GLY A 14 110.77 44.74 46.78
N GLY A 15 111.22 44.73 45.53
CA GLY A 15 111.38 45.93 44.71
C GLY A 15 110.16 46.31 43.88
N THR A 16 110.23 47.49 43.26
CA THR A 16 109.18 48.04 42.39
C THR A 16 109.30 47.58 40.92
N GLY A 17 110.29 46.75 40.58
CA GLY A 17 110.48 46.19 39.24
C GLY A 17 109.39 45.21 38.81
N GLY A 18 109.43 44.77 37.55
CA GLY A 18 108.50 43.78 37.00
C GLY A 18 107.06 44.26 36.83
N SER A 19 106.17 43.34 36.43
CA SER A 19 104.72 43.55 36.30
C SER A 19 104.01 43.03 37.56
N ALA A 20 103.02 43.80 38.05
CA ALA A 20 102.22 43.40 39.20
C ALA A 20 101.26 42.25 38.86
N TRP A 21 101.06 41.36 39.81
CA TRP A 21 100.08 40.28 39.75
C TRP A 21 99.43 40.08 41.11
N ASP A 22 98.19 39.63 41.11
CA ASP A 22 97.39 39.43 42.31
C ASP A 22 96.44 38.24 42.09
N GLU A 23 96.82 37.08 42.62
CA GLU A 23 96.00 35.86 42.51
C GLU A 23 95.11 35.66 43.74
N GLY A 24 95.51 36.19 44.90
CA GLY A 24 94.77 35.98 46.15
C GLY A 24 93.47 36.78 46.28
N GLY A 25 93.20 37.72 45.37
CA GLY A 25 91.92 38.41 45.25
C GLY A 25 91.33 38.25 43.85
N HIS A 26 90.40 37.30 43.65
CA HIS A 26 89.74 37.15 42.35
C HIS A 26 88.96 38.42 41.98
N ASP A 27 89.50 39.15 41.01
CA ASP A 27 88.81 39.96 39.99
C ASP A 27 87.31 40.24 40.22
N ALA A 28 86.98 41.36 40.87
CA ALA A 28 85.64 42.00 40.87
C ALA A 28 84.40 41.11 41.18
N SER A 29 84.56 39.83 41.49
CA SER A 29 83.51 38.80 41.53
C SER A 29 83.47 38.02 42.84
N GLY A 30 84.21 38.47 43.86
CA GLY A 30 83.98 38.09 45.26
C GLY A 30 84.34 36.65 45.66
N GLY A 31 84.98 35.89 44.77
CA GLY A 31 85.61 34.60 45.09
C GLY A 31 86.99 34.80 45.72
N SER A 32 87.45 33.89 46.55
CA SER A 32 88.71 34.08 47.27
C SER A 32 89.19 32.70 47.73
N TYR A 33 90.40 32.26 47.35
CA TYR A 33 90.90 30.90 47.58
C TYR A 33 90.82 30.48 49.06
N THR A 34 90.42 29.24 49.34
CA THR A 34 90.30 28.67 50.69
C THR A 34 91.62 28.14 51.25
N GLY A 35 92.64 27.93 50.41
CA GLY A 35 93.96 27.50 50.85
C GLY A 35 94.95 27.25 49.71
N ILE A 36 96.15 26.74 50.05
CA ILE A 36 97.21 26.36 49.11
C ILE A 36 97.34 24.83 49.14
N ARG A 37 97.32 24.20 47.96
CA ARG A 37 97.48 22.75 47.76
C ARG A 37 98.91 22.37 47.40
N SER A 38 99.56 23.13 46.54
CA SER A 38 100.96 22.89 46.18
C SER A 38 101.68 24.18 45.78
N MET A 39 103.00 24.14 45.86
CA MET A 39 103.88 25.23 45.41
C MET A 39 105.07 24.67 44.65
N ALA A 40 105.45 25.31 43.55
CA ALA A 40 106.69 25.05 42.84
C ALA A 40 107.45 26.38 42.74
N ILE A 41 108.65 26.40 43.31
CA ILE A 41 109.48 27.61 43.40
C ILE A 41 110.87 27.32 42.81
N GLY A 42 111.19 27.99 41.72
CA GLY A 42 112.50 27.95 41.07
C GLY A 42 113.39 29.06 41.63
N SER A 43 114.66 28.75 41.86
CA SER A 43 115.56 29.73 42.47
C SER A 43 117.03 29.44 42.23
N SER A 44 117.82 30.51 42.17
CA SER A 44 119.28 30.49 42.07
C SER A 44 119.90 31.52 43.03
N TRP A 45 120.33 32.69 42.52
CA TRP A 45 120.83 33.83 43.31
C TRP A 45 119.71 34.72 43.86
N CYS A 46 118.49 34.53 43.38
CA CYS A 46 117.23 35.07 43.90
C CYS A 46 116.12 34.03 43.66
N VAL A 47 114.88 34.38 44.02
CA VAL A 47 113.73 33.59 43.61
C VAL A 47 113.40 33.92 42.16
N ASP A 48 113.55 32.93 41.28
CA ASP A 48 113.50 33.12 39.83
C ASP A 48 112.09 32.88 39.30
N SER A 49 111.34 31.95 39.89
CA SER A 49 109.99 31.61 39.45
C SER A 49 109.11 31.08 40.58
N MET A 50 107.80 31.24 40.42
CA MET A 50 106.77 30.75 41.35
C MET A 50 105.53 30.28 40.60
N LEU A 51 105.01 29.13 41.02
CA LEU A 51 103.73 28.58 40.57
C LEU A 51 103.02 27.96 41.77
N PHE A 52 101.74 28.28 41.93
CA PHE A 52 100.93 27.79 43.03
C PHE A 52 99.71 27.03 42.50
N GLU A 53 99.26 26.04 43.27
CA GLU A 53 97.93 25.47 43.12
C GLU A 53 97.13 25.79 44.39
N TYR A 54 95.98 26.40 44.20
CA TYR A 54 95.09 26.86 45.25
C TYR A 54 93.94 25.88 45.46
N ASP A 55 93.29 25.98 46.62
CA ASP A 55 91.96 25.43 46.84
C ASP A 55 90.91 26.53 46.67
N ASP A 56 89.87 26.26 45.90
CA ASP A 56 88.65 27.04 45.84
C ASP A 56 87.47 26.17 46.29
N ASN A 57 87.13 26.29 47.57
CA ASN A 57 86.03 25.59 48.21
C ASN A 57 86.05 24.07 47.94
N GLY A 58 87.24 23.46 48.06
CA GLY A 58 87.46 22.03 47.84
C GLY A 58 87.89 21.66 46.42
N LYS A 59 87.93 22.60 45.47
CA LYS A 59 88.39 22.36 44.09
C LYS A 59 89.84 22.85 43.89
N PRO A 60 90.74 22.05 43.29
CA PRO A 60 92.08 22.53 42.94
C PRO A 60 92.01 23.54 41.79
N VAL A 61 92.67 24.68 41.94
CA VAL A 61 92.78 25.74 40.92
C VAL A 61 94.25 26.06 40.73
N LYS A 62 94.78 25.76 39.53
CA LYS A 62 96.15 26.05 39.18
C LYS A 62 96.32 27.53 38.84
N GLY A 63 97.27 28.19 39.50
CA GLY A 63 97.65 29.57 39.23
C GLY A 63 98.52 29.73 37.97
N SER A 64 98.98 30.94 37.76
CA SER A 64 99.89 31.33 36.69
C SER A 64 101.34 31.12 37.12
N LEU A 65 102.21 30.81 36.16
CA LEU A 65 103.65 30.81 36.38
C LEU A 65 104.16 32.25 36.32
N TYR A 66 104.84 32.70 37.37
CA TYR A 66 105.50 34.01 37.44
C TYR A 66 107.02 33.84 37.45
N GLY A 67 107.74 34.71 36.75
CA GLY A 67 109.21 34.65 36.65
C GLY A 67 109.70 33.81 35.46
N GLU A 68 110.79 33.07 35.64
CA GLU A 68 111.35 32.20 34.59
C GLU A 68 110.48 30.97 34.28
N GLU A 69 110.66 30.39 33.09
CA GLU A 69 109.84 29.28 32.57
C GLU A 69 109.92 27.98 33.38
N ASN A 70 110.94 27.81 34.22
CA ASN A 70 111.11 26.61 35.03
C ASN A 70 110.70 26.87 36.50
N PRO A 71 109.54 26.37 36.97
CA PRO A 71 109.04 26.57 38.34
C PRO A 71 109.81 25.80 39.42
N GLY A 72 110.84 25.03 39.08
CA GLY A 72 111.54 24.18 40.04
C GLY A 72 110.71 22.96 40.47
N ALA A 73 111.12 22.32 41.57
CA ALA A 73 110.45 21.14 42.10
C ALA A 73 109.13 21.52 42.79
N GLN A 74 108.07 20.75 42.52
CA GLN A 74 106.77 20.92 43.14
C GLN A 74 106.76 20.27 44.54
N GLU A 75 106.30 21.04 45.52
CA GLU A 75 106.09 20.63 46.89
C GLU A 75 104.59 20.65 47.20
N GLU A 76 104.04 19.48 47.53
CA GLU A 76 102.62 19.32 47.85
C GLU A 76 102.36 19.43 49.35
N LEU A 77 101.25 20.09 49.71
CA LEU A 77 100.71 20.12 51.05
C LEU A 77 99.56 19.12 51.17
N ASP A 78 99.45 18.45 52.32
CA ASP A 78 98.32 17.59 52.66
C ASP A 78 97.05 18.41 53.02
N PHE A 79 96.60 19.29 52.11
CA PHE A 79 95.46 20.17 52.30
C PHE A 79 94.14 19.36 52.36
N PRO A 80 93.22 19.62 53.32
CA PRO A 80 93.18 20.76 54.25
C PRO A 80 93.90 20.53 55.60
N GLY A 81 94.52 19.36 55.81
CA GLY A 81 95.19 19.02 57.08
C GLY A 81 96.56 19.66 57.30
N GLU A 82 97.21 20.11 56.22
CA GLU A 82 98.45 20.88 56.22
C GLU A 82 98.27 22.19 55.44
N PHE A 83 98.66 23.31 56.05
CA PHE A 83 98.56 24.65 55.48
C PHE A 83 99.70 25.54 55.98
N LEU A 84 100.03 26.55 55.18
CA LEU A 84 101.10 27.49 55.50
C LEU A 84 100.69 28.45 56.61
N THR A 85 101.56 28.62 57.59
CA THR A 85 101.32 29.51 58.76
C THR A 85 102.44 30.51 58.98
N HIS A 86 103.47 30.47 58.12
CA HIS A 86 104.69 31.22 58.32
C HIS A 86 105.35 31.49 56.96
N VAL A 87 105.78 32.74 56.77
CA VAL A 87 106.60 33.15 55.62
C VAL A 87 107.74 34.03 56.13
N SER A 88 108.94 33.81 55.60
CA SER A 88 110.11 34.62 55.93
C SER A 88 111.07 34.66 54.76
N GLY A 89 111.95 35.66 54.74
CA GLY A 89 112.95 35.78 53.70
C GLY A 89 113.75 37.07 53.76
N TYR A 90 114.46 37.32 52.67
CA TYR A 90 115.28 38.52 52.48
C TYR A 90 114.94 39.16 51.15
N HIS A 91 114.95 40.49 51.11
CA HIS A 91 114.64 41.22 49.89
C HIS A 91 115.45 42.51 49.76
N ASP A 92 115.62 42.94 48.51
CA ASP A 92 116.10 44.26 48.11
C ASP A 92 115.21 44.74 46.94
N ASN A 93 115.79 45.10 45.80
CA ASN A 93 115.06 45.29 44.53
C ASN A 93 114.45 43.98 43.97
N TYR A 94 114.86 42.83 44.50
CA TYR A 94 114.37 41.49 44.17
C TYR A 94 114.05 40.70 45.44
N LEU A 95 113.26 39.63 45.29
CA LEU A 95 113.06 38.66 46.35
C LEU A 95 114.27 37.71 46.41
N ARG A 96 115.18 37.94 47.35
CA ARG A 96 116.49 37.27 47.43
C ARG A 96 116.40 35.88 48.03
N SER A 97 115.60 35.74 49.07
CA SER A 97 115.34 34.45 49.69
C SER A 97 113.89 34.37 50.16
N LEU A 98 113.32 33.17 50.12
CA LEU A 98 111.98 32.89 50.58
C LEU A 98 111.92 31.53 51.26
N GLN A 99 111.24 31.48 52.40
CA GLN A 99 111.02 30.26 53.15
C GLN A 99 109.59 30.26 53.68
N PHE A 100 108.94 29.10 53.61
CA PHE A 100 107.63 28.88 54.22
C PHE A 100 107.70 27.81 55.30
N ARG A 101 106.75 27.87 56.24
CA ARG A 101 106.54 26.78 57.19
C ARG A 101 105.05 26.49 57.39
N SER A 102 104.71 25.21 57.45
CA SER A 102 103.34 24.73 57.67
C SER A 102 102.98 24.59 59.15
N ASN A 103 101.69 24.46 59.44
CA ASN A 103 101.18 24.10 60.79
C ASN A 103 101.70 22.75 61.32
N ARG A 104 102.24 21.89 60.45
CA ARG A 104 102.91 20.64 60.82
C ARG A 104 104.41 20.82 61.05
N ASN A 105 104.88 22.07 61.12
CA ASN A 105 106.30 22.43 61.29
C ASN A 105 107.20 21.89 60.16
N ARG A 106 106.64 21.62 58.96
CA ARG A 106 107.41 21.33 57.75
C ARG A 106 107.89 22.63 57.15
N THR A 107 109.16 22.69 56.79
CA THR A 107 109.80 23.87 56.19
C THR A 107 110.00 23.66 54.69
N PHE A 108 109.67 24.67 53.90
CA PHE A 108 109.86 24.71 52.45
C PHE A 108 110.86 25.82 52.10
N GLY A 109 111.94 25.47 51.40
CA GLY A 109 113.07 26.35 51.15
C GLY A 109 114.22 26.20 52.19
N PRO A 110 115.07 27.22 52.37
CA PRO A 110 115.00 28.53 51.72
C PRO A 110 115.27 28.43 50.21
N TYR A 111 114.39 29.04 49.44
CA TYR A 111 114.55 29.28 48.01
C TYR A 111 115.37 30.56 47.83
N GLY A 112 116.24 30.60 46.81
CA GLY A 112 117.12 31.73 46.51
C GLY A 112 118.49 31.64 47.18
N ALA A 113 119.08 32.79 47.49
CA ALA A 113 120.46 32.86 47.98
C ALA A 113 120.62 32.19 49.36
N LYS A 114 121.57 31.25 49.47
CA LYS A 114 121.84 30.47 50.69
C LYS A 114 122.83 31.14 51.66
N ASN A 115 123.52 32.20 51.24
CA ASN A 115 124.49 32.93 52.06
C ASN A 115 123.94 34.33 52.37
N ILE A 116 123.57 34.55 53.63
CA ILE A 116 122.73 35.65 54.10
C ILE A 116 123.56 36.82 54.66
N ASN A 117 124.89 36.77 54.55
CA ASN A 117 125.78 37.78 55.14
C ASN A 117 125.87 39.10 54.34
N ASN A 118 124.80 39.51 53.65
CA ASN A 118 124.75 40.76 52.91
C ASN A 118 123.99 41.82 53.72
N GLU A 119 124.69 42.86 54.16
CA GLU A 119 124.14 43.96 54.96
C GLU A 119 123.12 44.81 54.18
N ASP A 120 123.08 44.70 52.84
CA ASP A 120 122.16 45.45 51.97
C ASP A 120 120.77 44.81 51.82
N TRP A 121 120.52 43.63 52.41
CA TRP A 121 119.23 42.94 52.30
C TRP A 121 118.35 43.16 53.52
N SER A 122 117.09 43.50 53.28
CA SER A 122 116.08 43.66 54.33
C SER A 122 115.41 42.31 54.64
N PRO A 123 115.41 41.85 55.91
CA PRO A 123 114.67 40.66 56.30
C PRO A 123 113.17 40.97 56.37
N PHE A 124 112.35 39.96 56.12
CA PHE A 124 110.93 39.97 56.45
C PHE A 124 110.51 38.63 57.05
N GLU A 125 109.57 38.68 57.99
CA GLU A 125 109.04 37.50 58.64
C GLU A 125 107.61 37.78 59.14
N VAL A 126 106.69 36.87 58.83
CA VAL A 126 105.31 36.92 59.31
C VAL A 126 104.88 35.52 59.75
N SER A 127 104.41 35.42 61.00
CA SER A 127 103.89 34.18 61.58
C SER A 127 102.44 34.35 62.04
N MET A 128 101.58 33.47 61.56
CA MET A 128 100.15 33.43 61.88
C MET A 128 99.75 32.11 62.54
N GLU A 129 100.72 31.40 63.13
CA GLU A 129 100.51 30.10 63.78
C GLU A 129 99.36 30.19 64.82
N GLY A 130 98.31 29.37 64.65
CA GLY A 130 97.14 29.40 65.54
C GLY A 130 96.26 30.66 65.46
N ALA A 131 96.47 31.53 64.47
CA ALA A 131 95.70 32.76 64.24
C ALA A 131 95.12 32.87 62.82
N GLY A 132 95.75 32.22 61.83
CA GLY A 132 95.28 32.15 60.46
C GLY A 132 96.12 31.24 59.57
N SER A 133 95.83 31.26 58.27
CA SER A 133 96.60 30.56 57.24
C SER A 133 96.84 31.45 56.02
N ILE A 134 97.95 31.20 55.30
CA ILE A 134 98.18 31.80 53.99
C ILE A 134 97.28 31.08 52.97
N VAL A 135 96.49 31.85 52.23
CA VAL A 135 95.51 31.34 51.27
C VAL A 135 95.67 31.89 49.86
N GLY A 136 96.53 32.89 49.67
CA GLY A 136 96.73 33.52 48.37
C GLY A 136 98.01 34.32 48.31
N PHE A 137 98.46 34.60 47.10
CA PHE A 137 99.68 35.37 46.85
C PHE A 137 99.39 36.55 45.90
N SER A 138 100.21 37.58 46.04
CA SER A 138 100.32 38.70 45.11
C SER A 138 101.79 39.08 44.99
N GLY A 139 102.16 39.84 43.98
CA GLY A 139 103.56 40.21 43.84
C GLY A 139 103.86 40.99 42.59
N ARG A 140 105.15 41.00 42.25
CA ARG A 140 105.67 41.58 41.03
C ARG A 140 106.74 40.66 40.44
N SER A 141 106.70 40.44 39.14
CA SER A 141 107.66 39.59 38.44
C SER A 141 108.04 40.15 37.08
N GLY A 142 109.31 39.99 36.72
CA GLY A 142 109.82 40.10 35.36
C GLY A 142 110.50 38.79 34.99
N ASN A 143 111.78 38.84 34.62
CA ASN A 143 112.63 37.65 34.48
C ASN A 143 112.91 36.94 35.81
N SER A 144 112.66 37.58 36.95
CA SER A 144 112.74 36.99 38.29
C SER A 144 111.64 37.58 39.18
N ILE A 145 111.46 37.07 40.39
CA ILE A 145 110.47 37.60 41.33
C ILE A 145 111.03 38.88 41.98
N ASN A 146 110.35 40.00 41.73
CA ASN A 146 110.74 41.31 42.28
C ASN A 146 110.20 41.52 43.68
N ALA A 147 108.94 41.14 43.93
CA ALA A 147 108.31 41.30 45.23
C ALA A 147 107.20 40.28 45.46
N ILE A 148 106.91 39.97 46.73
CA ILE A 148 105.85 39.06 47.16
C ILE A 148 105.00 39.67 48.28
N GLY A 149 103.69 39.49 48.20
CA GLY A 149 102.73 39.74 49.27
C GLY A 149 101.84 38.51 49.47
N VAL A 150 101.29 38.38 50.66
CA VAL A 150 100.49 37.22 51.06
C VAL A 150 99.09 37.63 51.49
N TYR A 151 98.10 36.78 51.19
CA TYR A 151 96.76 36.87 51.73
C TYR A 151 96.58 35.87 52.86
N ILE A 152 96.14 36.37 54.01
CA ILE A 152 95.94 35.58 55.22
C ILE A 152 94.45 35.48 55.50
N ALA A 153 93.93 34.26 55.62
CA ALA A 153 92.61 34.00 56.17
C ALA A 153 92.70 33.98 57.70
N VAL A 154 92.00 34.90 58.36
CA VAL A 154 92.06 35.08 59.82
C VAL A 154 91.01 34.20 60.49
N TRP A 155 91.46 33.24 61.30
CA TRP A 155 90.59 32.34 62.07
C TRP A 155 90.30 32.86 63.47
N SER A 156 91.25 33.57 64.05
CA SER A 156 91.10 34.21 65.35
C SER A 156 91.54 35.66 65.25
N PRO A 157 90.60 36.61 65.03
CA PRO A 157 90.94 38.02 64.88
C PRO A 157 91.73 38.58 66.07
N GLN A 158 91.40 38.19 67.30
CA GLN A 158 92.11 38.63 68.51
C GLN A 158 93.59 38.21 68.45
N ARG A 159 93.86 36.91 68.32
CA ARG A 159 95.24 36.38 68.25
C ARG A 159 96.00 36.91 67.05
N PHE A 160 95.31 37.16 65.93
CA PHE A 160 95.90 37.69 64.72
C PHE A 160 96.40 39.13 64.93
N TYR A 161 95.57 40.04 65.43
CA TYR A 161 95.98 41.42 65.65
C TYR A 161 97.06 41.52 66.75
N ASP A 162 96.95 40.73 67.82
CA ASP A 162 97.98 40.68 68.87
C ASP A 162 99.34 40.24 68.29
N LYS A 163 99.35 39.19 67.44
CA LYS A 163 100.57 38.73 66.78
C LYS A 163 101.15 39.75 65.81
N MET A 164 100.31 40.35 64.95
CA MET A 164 100.77 41.37 63.99
C MET A 164 101.38 42.57 64.70
N GLN A 165 100.80 43.01 65.83
CA GLN A 165 101.39 44.07 66.67
C GLN A 165 102.76 43.67 67.24
N THR A 166 102.93 42.44 67.73
CA THR A 166 104.25 41.97 68.24
C THR A 166 105.31 41.79 67.15
N GLN A 167 104.91 41.72 65.89
CA GLN A 167 105.80 41.57 64.73
C GLN A 167 106.02 42.89 63.97
N ASP A 168 105.64 44.04 64.55
CA ASP A 168 105.68 45.36 63.91
C ASP A 168 104.97 45.43 62.53
N VAL A 169 103.99 44.55 62.29
CA VAL A 169 103.15 44.55 61.09
C VAL A 169 101.90 45.37 61.33
N VAL A 170 101.73 46.47 60.60
CA VAL A 170 100.55 47.35 60.71
C VAL A 170 99.32 46.67 60.10
N ALA A 171 98.40 46.20 60.94
CA ALA A 171 97.10 45.67 60.55
C ALA A 171 95.95 46.45 61.22
N TYR A 172 95.08 47.09 60.45
CA TYR A 172 93.94 47.85 60.99
C TYR A 172 92.83 46.90 61.47
N ARG A 173 92.41 47.06 62.74
CA ARG A 173 91.24 46.37 63.30
C ARG A 173 89.98 47.13 62.89
N THR A 174 89.09 46.53 62.11
CA THR A 174 87.75 47.11 61.88
C THR A 174 87.01 47.22 63.21
N SER A 175 86.48 48.41 63.50
CA SER A 175 85.81 48.69 64.79
C SER A 175 84.65 47.71 65.03
N PRO A 176 84.52 47.15 66.25
CA PRO A 176 83.37 46.30 66.62
C PRO A 176 82.01 46.95 66.31
N LEU A 177 81.91 48.28 66.42
CA LEU A 177 80.72 49.05 66.08
C LEU A 177 80.37 48.96 64.59
N HIS A 178 81.39 48.97 63.72
CA HIS A 178 81.20 48.87 62.27
C HIS A 178 80.71 47.48 61.86
N LEU A 179 81.19 46.43 62.54
CA LEU A 179 80.69 45.06 62.33
C LEU A 179 79.23 44.90 62.79
N GLN A 180 78.86 45.50 63.93
CA GLN A 180 77.46 45.49 64.40
C GLN A 180 76.54 46.25 63.45
N LEU A 181 76.96 47.40 62.93
CA LEU A 181 76.19 48.18 61.98
C LEU A 181 76.00 47.42 60.65
N ARG A 182 77.03 46.72 60.17
CA ARG A 182 76.94 45.87 58.98
C ARG A 182 75.94 44.73 59.18
N ALA A 183 76.02 44.03 60.32
CA ALA A 183 75.10 42.94 60.65
C ALA A 183 73.64 43.41 60.75
N LEU A 184 73.39 44.59 61.32
CA LEU A 184 72.05 45.19 61.35
C LEU A 184 71.54 45.51 59.93
N HIS A 185 72.39 46.08 59.08
CA HIS A 185 72.03 46.39 57.70
C HIS A 185 71.71 45.12 56.90
N GLU A 186 72.46 44.04 57.10
CA GLU A 186 72.20 42.74 56.48
C GLU A 186 70.85 42.15 56.93
N VAL A 187 70.52 42.24 58.22
CA VAL A 187 69.21 41.80 58.74
C VAL A 187 68.06 42.62 58.16
N GLU A 188 68.22 43.94 58.04
CA GLU A 188 67.23 44.81 57.41
C GLU A 188 67.03 44.50 55.93
N GLN A 189 68.11 44.23 55.19
CA GLN A 189 68.03 43.84 53.78
C GLN A 189 67.27 42.53 53.63
N GLN A 190 67.61 41.50 54.41
CA GLN A 190 66.89 40.22 54.39
C GLN A 190 65.41 40.35 54.79
N LYS A 191 65.07 41.33 55.63
CA LYS A 191 63.68 41.60 55.98
C LYS A 191 62.94 42.22 54.80
N ARG A 192 63.54 43.20 54.13
CA ARG A 192 62.97 43.85 52.94
C ARG A 192 62.80 42.86 51.79
N GLU A 193 63.79 42.02 51.54
CA GLU A 193 63.73 40.96 50.52
C GLU A 193 62.57 39.99 50.80
N ARG A 194 62.43 39.51 52.05
CA ARG A 194 61.32 38.64 52.44
C ARG A 194 59.95 39.30 52.28
N GLU A 195 59.83 40.57 52.68
CA GLU A 195 58.59 41.34 52.49
C GLU A 195 58.27 41.55 51.00
N GLU A 196 59.28 41.75 50.15
CA GLU A 196 59.12 41.91 48.71
C GLU A 196 58.75 40.58 48.03
N GLU A 197 59.39 39.47 48.41
CA GLU A 197 59.01 38.13 47.97
C GLU A 197 57.56 37.79 48.37
N GLU A 198 57.16 38.12 49.59
CA GLU A 198 55.79 37.92 50.07
C GLU A 198 54.80 38.80 49.29
N ARG A 199 55.13 40.08 49.04
CA ARG A 199 54.33 40.96 48.18
C ARG A 199 54.18 40.41 46.77
N GLN A 200 55.25 39.91 46.16
CA GLN A 200 55.22 39.30 44.83
C GLN A 200 54.35 38.04 44.81
N ARG A 201 54.43 37.20 45.85
CA ARG A 201 53.55 36.02 45.99
C ARG A 201 52.09 36.43 46.09
N ILE A 202 51.76 37.41 46.94
CA ILE A 202 50.39 37.91 47.09
C ILE A 202 49.91 38.51 45.77
N GLN A 203 50.72 39.33 45.10
CA GLN A 203 50.37 39.93 43.80
C GLN A 203 50.09 38.86 42.74
N LYS A 204 50.88 37.79 42.70
CA LYS A 204 50.67 36.67 41.79
C LYS A 204 49.32 35.98 42.05
N VAL A 205 49.00 35.69 43.32
CA VAL A 205 47.72 35.08 43.69
C VAL A 205 46.54 35.99 43.34
N VAL A 206 46.66 37.30 43.59
CA VAL A 206 45.62 38.28 43.24
C VAL A 206 45.43 38.35 41.72
N GLN A 207 46.51 38.33 40.94
CA GLN A 207 46.44 38.32 39.48
C GLN A 207 45.77 37.04 38.96
N GLU A 208 46.10 35.88 39.52
CA GLU A 208 45.48 34.60 39.17
C GLU A 208 43.98 34.60 39.51
N GLN A 209 43.59 35.13 40.67
CA GLN A 209 42.18 35.30 41.05
C GLN A 209 41.44 36.22 40.08
N TRP A 210 42.02 37.36 39.71
CA TRP A 210 41.42 38.29 38.76
C TRP A 210 41.24 37.67 37.37
N ASN A 211 42.25 36.93 36.88
CA ASN A 211 42.14 36.20 35.62
C ASN A 211 41.00 35.16 35.65
N LEU A 212 40.84 34.43 36.75
CA LEU A 212 39.78 33.44 36.91
C LEU A 212 38.39 34.10 36.97
N GLU A 213 38.25 35.26 37.63
CA GLU A 213 37.00 36.01 37.65
C GLU A 213 36.58 36.48 36.25
N GLU A 214 37.53 36.95 35.43
CA GLU A 214 37.26 37.31 34.03
C GLU A 214 36.86 36.09 33.19
N GLU A 215 37.53 34.95 33.38
CA GLU A 215 37.15 33.71 32.68
C GLU A 215 35.73 33.24 33.07
N LEU A 216 35.40 33.31 34.37
CA LEU A 216 34.04 33.00 34.85
C LEU A 216 32.99 33.98 34.32
N ARG A 217 33.33 35.27 34.18
CA ARG A 217 32.45 36.27 33.54
C ARG A 217 32.18 35.91 32.08
N MET A 218 33.22 35.51 31.34
CA MET A 218 33.06 35.07 29.95
C MET A 218 32.13 33.85 29.84
N TYR A 219 32.36 32.80 30.65
CA TYR A 219 31.47 31.63 30.66
C TYR A 219 30.03 31.99 31.03
N LEU A 220 29.83 32.90 31.98
CA LEU A 220 28.49 33.35 32.35
C LEU A 220 27.79 34.09 31.19
N ASP A 221 28.52 34.88 30.43
CA ASP A 221 27.98 35.57 29.24
C ASP A 221 27.71 34.59 28.08
N ASP A 222 28.52 33.54 27.91
CA ASP A 222 28.23 32.45 26.98
C ASP A 222 26.93 31.73 27.35
N ILE A 223 26.76 31.36 28.62
CA ILE A 223 25.54 30.72 29.11
C ILE A 223 24.32 31.62 28.90
N LYS A 224 24.45 32.95 29.08
CA LYS A 224 23.36 33.89 28.79
C LYS A 224 23.02 33.89 27.30
N ARG A 225 24.03 33.95 26.42
CA ARG A 225 23.83 33.92 24.97
C ARG A 225 23.15 32.63 24.50
N GLU A 226 23.57 31.48 25.03
CA GLU A 226 22.93 30.19 24.74
C GLU A 226 21.46 30.20 25.18
N ARG A 227 21.15 30.72 26.38
CA ARG A 227 19.76 30.85 26.84
C ARG A 227 18.93 31.78 25.96
N GLU A 228 19.49 32.91 25.53
CA GLU A 228 18.81 33.84 24.62
C GLU A 228 18.60 33.24 23.22
N GLU A 229 19.51 32.37 22.76
CA GLU A 229 19.32 31.59 21.52
C GLU A 229 18.24 30.53 21.66
N GLU A 230 18.23 29.78 22.76
CA GLU A 230 17.16 28.82 23.07
C GLU A 230 15.79 29.51 23.17
N GLU A 231 15.71 30.68 23.80
CA GLU A 231 14.46 31.43 23.91
C GLU A 231 14.00 31.92 22.53
N ARG A 232 14.90 32.45 21.71
CA ARG A 232 14.59 32.81 20.31
C ARG A 232 14.11 31.61 19.50
N GLN A 233 14.74 30.45 19.66
CA GLN A 233 14.29 29.22 18.99
C GLN A 233 12.90 28.79 19.47
N ARG A 234 12.62 28.85 20.78
CA ARG A 234 11.29 28.53 21.31
C ARG A 234 10.23 29.48 20.80
N GLU A 235 10.51 30.78 20.75
CA GLU A 235 9.59 31.77 20.17
C GLU A 235 9.33 31.51 18.68
N GLU A 236 10.37 31.16 17.91
CA GLU A 236 10.22 30.82 16.50
C GLU A 236 9.40 29.54 16.31
N GLU A 237 9.66 28.49 17.09
CA GLU A 237 8.86 27.27 17.11
C GLU A 237 7.40 27.54 17.48
N GLU A 238 7.14 28.40 18.47
CA GLU A 238 5.79 28.77 18.87
C GLU A 238 5.06 29.55 17.77
N ARG A 239 5.75 30.46 17.08
CA ARG A 239 5.22 31.14 15.88
C ARG A 239 4.89 30.14 14.77
N GLN A 240 5.80 29.20 14.49
CA GLN A 240 5.56 28.16 13.48
C GLN A 240 4.39 27.24 13.87
N ARG A 241 4.27 26.87 15.15
CA ARG A 241 3.12 26.10 15.66
C ARG A 241 1.82 26.86 15.49
N THR A 242 1.80 28.13 15.84
CA THR A 242 0.62 28.99 15.70
C THR A 242 0.21 29.09 14.23
N GLN A 243 1.16 29.41 13.34
CA GLN A 243 0.92 29.45 11.89
C GLN A 243 0.40 28.12 11.34
N LYS A 244 0.92 26.99 11.83
CA LYS A 244 0.45 25.67 11.44
C LYS A 244 -1.00 25.41 11.88
N VAL A 245 -1.36 25.81 13.10
CA VAL A 245 -2.76 25.70 13.59
C VAL A 245 -3.69 26.55 12.73
N ASP A 246 -3.30 27.80 12.43
CA ASP A 246 -4.10 28.69 11.58
C ASP A 246 -4.32 28.09 10.17
N LEU A 247 -3.26 27.52 9.56
CA LEU A 247 -3.36 26.81 8.28
C LEU A 247 -4.22 25.53 8.37
N GLU A 248 -4.14 24.78 9.47
CA GLU A 248 -4.99 23.61 9.69
C GLU A 248 -6.46 23.99 9.84
N GLU A 249 -6.77 25.12 10.48
CA GLU A 249 -8.13 25.67 10.55
C GLU A 249 -8.62 26.13 9.17
N GLU A 250 -7.78 26.82 8.39
CA GLU A 250 -8.11 27.23 7.02
C GLU A 250 -8.39 26.02 6.11
N LEU A 251 -7.55 24.98 6.18
CA LEU A 251 -7.77 23.72 5.46
C LEU A 251 -9.04 22.99 5.90
N ARG A 252 -9.39 23.03 7.19
CA ARG A 252 -10.65 22.47 7.70
C ARG A 252 -11.84 23.21 7.11
N MET A 253 -11.80 24.54 7.04
CA MET A 253 -12.86 25.33 6.41
C MET A 253 -13.06 24.94 4.94
N TYR A 254 -11.97 24.85 4.16
CA TYR A 254 -12.06 24.42 2.76
C TYR A 254 -12.61 23.00 2.61
N LEU A 255 -12.21 22.06 3.47
CA LEU A 255 -12.75 20.71 3.46
C LEU A 255 -14.26 20.68 3.76
N ASP A 256 -14.73 21.51 4.69
CA ASP A 256 -16.15 21.59 5.03
C ASP A 256 -16.98 22.30 3.96
N ASP A 257 -16.39 23.24 3.19
CA ASP A 257 -17.01 23.81 1.99
C ASP A 257 -17.13 22.76 0.87
N ILE A 258 -16.05 22.03 0.56
CA ILE A 258 -16.06 20.96 -0.45
C ILE A 258 -17.11 19.89 -0.11
N LYS A 259 -17.17 19.46 1.15
CA LYS A 259 -18.19 18.49 1.59
C LYS A 259 -19.61 19.02 1.39
N ARG A 260 -19.85 20.29 1.69
CA ARG A 260 -21.17 20.91 1.47
C ARG A 260 -21.52 20.95 -0.01
N GLU A 261 -20.59 21.33 -0.87
CA GLU A 261 -20.79 21.31 -2.33
C GLU A 261 -21.06 19.90 -2.86
N GLU A 262 -20.33 18.90 -2.36
CA GLU A 262 -20.54 17.50 -2.73
C GLU A 262 -21.92 17.00 -2.28
N GLU A 263 -22.33 17.30 -1.04
CA GLU A 263 -23.67 16.98 -0.53
C GLU A 263 -24.77 17.67 -1.34
N GLU A 264 -24.60 18.95 -1.72
CA GLU A 264 -25.55 19.66 -2.57
C GLU A 264 -25.63 19.05 -3.97
N CYS A 265 -24.50 18.70 -4.56
CA CYS A 265 -24.44 18.02 -5.85
C CYS A 265 -25.16 16.66 -5.80
N GLN A 266 -24.88 15.84 -4.77
CA GLN A 266 -25.55 14.56 -4.57
C GLN A 266 -27.07 14.72 -4.34
N ARG A 267 -27.49 15.73 -3.57
CA ARG A 267 -28.92 16.04 -3.36
C ARG A 267 -29.58 16.42 -4.67
N THR A 268 -28.96 17.29 -5.46
CA THR A 268 -29.49 17.74 -6.76
C THR A 268 -29.61 16.56 -7.72
N GLN A 269 -28.55 15.76 -7.86
CA GLN A 269 -28.56 14.56 -8.70
C GLN A 269 -29.63 13.55 -8.27
N LYS A 270 -29.85 13.39 -6.96
CA LYS A 270 -30.91 12.53 -6.44
C LYS A 270 -32.30 13.06 -6.80
N VAL A 271 -32.54 14.37 -6.66
CA VAL A 271 -33.82 14.99 -7.04
C VAL A 271 -34.08 14.82 -8.53
N ASP A 272 -33.08 15.08 -9.38
CA ASP A 272 -33.20 14.91 -10.84
C ASP A 272 -33.55 13.46 -11.21
N LEU A 273 -32.89 12.47 -10.59
CA LEU A 273 -33.20 11.05 -10.78
C LEU A 273 -34.60 10.68 -10.26
N GLU A 274 -35.04 11.24 -9.14
CA GLU A 274 -36.40 11.02 -8.61
C GLU A 274 -37.46 11.61 -9.55
N GLU A 275 -37.22 12.79 -10.13
CA GLU A 275 -38.10 13.40 -11.14
C GLU A 275 -38.16 12.56 -12.43
N GLU A 276 -37.02 12.08 -12.94
CA GLU A 276 -36.98 11.18 -14.09
C GLU A 276 -37.75 9.87 -13.82
N LEU A 277 -37.53 9.26 -12.65
CA LEU A 277 -38.21 8.02 -12.27
C LEU A 277 -39.73 8.23 -12.15
N GLN A 278 -40.13 9.39 -11.63
CA GLN A 278 -41.54 9.78 -11.53
C GLN A 278 -42.16 9.98 -12.92
N ALA A 279 -41.45 10.61 -13.86
CA ALA A 279 -41.89 10.74 -15.25
C ALA A 279 -42.11 9.37 -15.91
N TYR A 280 -41.17 8.43 -15.74
CA TYR A 280 -41.32 7.05 -16.22
C TYR A 280 -42.54 6.34 -15.60
N LEU A 281 -42.76 6.50 -14.29
CA LEU A 281 -43.93 5.92 -13.63
C LEU A 281 -45.24 6.48 -14.17
N ASP A 282 -45.31 7.77 -14.46
CA ASP A 282 -46.50 8.41 -15.01
C ASP A 282 -46.74 8.02 -16.48
N ASP A 283 -45.69 7.76 -17.25
CA ASP A 283 -45.81 7.19 -18.61
C ASP A 283 -46.29 5.74 -18.56
N ILE A 284 -45.76 4.91 -17.65
CA ILE A 284 -46.25 3.54 -17.44
C ILE A 284 -47.73 3.54 -17.04
N LYS A 285 -48.16 4.48 -16.17
CA LYS A 285 -49.58 4.63 -15.83
C LYS A 285 -50.41 5.00 -17.05
N ARG A 286 -49.96 5.97 -17.86
CA ARG A 286 -50.63 6.37 -19.11
C ARG A 286 -50.76 5.19 -20.07
N GLU A 287 -49.68 4.43 -20.30
CA GLU A 287 -49.74 3.21 -21.12
C GLU A 287 -50.70 2.18 -20.55
N LYS A 288 -50.75 2.00 -19.23
CA LYS A 288 -51.67 1.06 -18.59
C LYS A 288 -53.13 1.50 -18.76
N GLU A 289 -53.41 2.79 -18.63
CA GLU A 289 -54.75 3.35 -18.89
C GLU A 289 -55.14 3.21 -20.36
N GLU A 290 -54.21 3.44 -21.29
CA GLU A 290 -54.44 3.24 -22.71
C GLU A 290 -54.66 1.76 -23.05
N ARG A 291 -53.90 0.84 -22.44
CA ARG A 291 -54.16 -0.61 -22.51
C ARG A 291 -55.53 -0.98 -21.96
N GLN A 292 -55.98 -0.35 -20.88
CA GLN A 292 -57.33 -0.58 -20.35
C GLN A 292 -58.41 -0.03 -21.30
N ARG A 293 -58.20 1.15 -21.90
CA ARG A 293 -59.13 1.72 -22.90
C ARG A 293 -59.23 0.82 -24.13
N THR A 294 -58.09 0.41 -24.68
CA THR A 294 -58.04 -0.52 -25.81
C THR A 294 -58.65 -1.87 -25.47
N GLN A 295 -58.41 -2.41 -24.27
CA GLN A 295 -59.07 -3.63 -23.80
C GLN A 295 -60.59 -3.49 -23.69
N LYS A 296 -61.10 -2.34 -23.22
CA LYS A 296 -62.54 -2.03 -23.23
C LYS A 296 -63.10 -2.01 -24.65
N VAL A 297 -62.44 -1.32 -25.58
CA VAL A 297 -62.86 -1.28 -26.99
C VAL A 297 -62.87 -2.68 -27.61
N VAL A 298 -61.84 -3.49 -27.33
CA VAL A 298 -61.80 -4.89 -27.80
C VAL A 298 -62.94 -5.71 -27.19
N GLN A 299 -63.28 -5.49 -25.92
CA GLN A 299 -64.42 -6.16 -25.29
C GLN A 299 -65.75 -5.72 -25.91
N GLU A 300 -65.97 -4.42 -26.12
CA GLU A 300 -67.16 -3.89 -26.80
C GLU A 300 -67.29 -4.43 -28.23
N GLN A 301 -66.18 -4.52 -28.98
CA GLN A 301 -66.17 -5.12 -30.31
C GLN A 301 -66.52 -6.61 -30.27
N ARG A 302 -66.07 -7.33 -29.23
CA ARG A 302 -66.41 -8.74 -29.04
C ARG A 302 -67.90 -8.90 -28.72
N ASP A 303 -68.42 -8.10 -27.79
CA ASP A 303 -69.83 -8.13 -27.39
C ASP A 303 -70.73 -7.79 -28.60
N PHE A 304 -70.37 -6.77 -29.38
CA PHE A 304 -71.08 -6.42 -30.61
C PHE A 304 -71.04 -7.53 -31.66
N LYS A 305 -69.90 -8.23 -31.78
CA LYS A 305 -69.78 -9.39 -32.67
C LYS A 305 -70.68 -10.54 -32.22
N GLU A 306 -70.79 -10.79 -30.91
CA GLU A 306 -71.71 -11.80 -30.35
C GLU A 306 -73.18 -11.42 -30.56
N GLU A 307 -73.51 -10.13 -30.46
CA GLU A 307 -74.86 -9.61 -30.77
C GLU A 307 -75.20 -9.79 -32.26
N LEU A 308 -74.27 -9.43 -33.17
CA LEU A 308 -74.43 -9.70 -34.60
C LEU A 308 -74.58 -11.19 -34.90
N GLN A 309 -73.80 -12.04 -34.22
CA GLN A 309 -73.91 -13.50 -34.36
C GLN A 309 -75.31 -13.98 -33.97
N THR A 310 -75.87 -13.44 -32.88
CA THR A 310 -77.24 -13.75 -32.43
C THR A 310 -78.27 -13.30 -33.46
N TYR A 311 -78.13 -12.09 -34.02
CA TYR A 311 -78.98 -11.63 -35.12
C TYR A 311 -78.90 -12.54 -36.35
N PHE A 312 -77.70 -12.99 -36.74
CA PHE A 312 -77.54 -13.94 -37.84
C PHE A 312 -78.22 -15.28 -37.55
N ASP A 313 -78.11 -15.78 -36.32
CA ASP A 313 -78.75 -17.03 -35.90
C ASP A 313 -80.29 -16.90 -35.87
N ASP A 314 -80.84 -15.76 -35.46
CA ASP A 314 -82.27 -15.48 -35.48
C ASP A 314 -82.81 -15.34 -36.91
N ILE A 315 -82.11 -14.61 -37.79
CA ILE A 315 -82.44 -14.54 -39.23
C ILE A 315 -82.46 -15.95 -39.83
N LYS A 316 -81.45 -16.76 -39.51
CA LYS A 316 -81.38 -18.14 -39.98
C LYS A 316 -82.55 -18.99 -39.46
N ARG A 317 -82.93 -18.83 -38.20
CA ARG A 317 -84.10 -19.52 -37.61
C ARG A 317 -85.41 -19.07 -38.25
N GLU A 318 -85.55 -17.78 -38.56
CA GLU A 318 -86.73 -17.23 -39.25
C GLU A 318 -86.82 -17.70 -40.71
N GLU A 319 -85.68 -17.84 -41.39
CA GLU A 319 -85.56 -18.43 -42.72
C GLU A 319 -85.95 -19.93 -42.70
N GLU A 320 -85.46 -20.69 -41.71
CA GLU A 320 -85.83 -22.09 -41.49
C GLU A 320 -87.33 -22.25 -41.19
N GLU A 321 -87.91 -21.37 -40.37
CA GLU A 321 -89.35 -21.33 -40.13
C GLU A 321 -90.16 -20.95 -41.38
N ARG A 322 -89.67 -20.00 -42.19
CA ARG A 322 -90.29 -19.65 -43.48
C ARG A 322 -90.32 -20.86 -44.39
N GLN A 323 -89.22 -21.60 -44.51
CA GLN A 323 -89.16 -22.84 -45.28
C GLN A 323 -90.11 -23.90 -44.71
N HIS A 324 -90.23 -24.02 -43.39
CA HIS A 324 -91.20 -24.92 -42.76
C HIS A 324 -92.65 -24.51 -43.07
N ARG A 325 -93.01 -23.23 -42.93
CA ARG A 325 -94.33 -22.69 -43.30
C ARG A 325 -94.65 -22.92 -44.78
N GLN A 326 -93.67 -22.75 -45.66
CA GLN A 326 -93.83 -22.98 -47.10
C GLN A 326 -94.07 -24.46 -47.41
N LYS A 327 -93.41 -25.38 -46.70
CA LYS A 327 -93.71 -26.83 -46.77
C LYS A 327 -95.12 -27.15 -46.27
N VAL A 328 -95.56 -26.59 -45.15
CA VAL A 328 -96.91 -26.81 -44.62
C VAL A 328 -97.99 -26.30 -45.59
N VAL A 329 -97.78 -25.12 -46.20
CA VAL A 329 -98.71 -24.59 -47.21
C VAL A 329 -98.75 -25.47 -48.47
N GLN A 330 -97.60 -26.01 -48.88
CA GLN A 330 -97.54 -26.96 -49.99
C GLN A 330 -98.29 -28.26 -49.67
N GLU A 331 -98.07 -28.84 -48.48
CA GLU A 331 -98.78 -30.04 -48.03
C GLU A 331 -100.30 -29.81 -47.92
N GLN A 332 -100.75 -28.64 -47.46
CA GLN A 332 -102.17 -28.29 -47.43
C GLN A 332 -102.78 -28.14 -48.83
N ARG A 333 -101.99 -27.67 -49.80
CA ARG A 333 -102.42 -27.57 -51.20
C ARG A 333 -102.56 -28.95 -51.84
N ASP A 334 -101.58 -29.82 -51.61
CA ASP A 334 -101.56 -31.18 -52.13
C ASP A 334 -102.72 -32.00 -51.53
N PHE A 335 -103.01 -31.85 -50.23
CA PHE A 335 -104.16 -32.48 -49.57
C PHE A 335 -105.52 -31.99 -50.12
N LYS A 336 -105.61 -30.72 -50.48
CA LYS A 336 -106.83 -30.14 -51.08
C LYS A 336 -107.09 -30.69 -52.49
N GLU A 337 -106.04 -30.89 -53.29
CA GLU A 337 -106.14 -31.48 -54.62
C GLU A 337 -106.52 -32.97 -54.56
N GLU A 338 -105.99 -33.72 -53.58
CA GLU A 338 -106.40 -35.10 -53.32
C GLU A 338 -107.89 -35.22 -52.96
N LEU A 339 -108.41 -34.34 -52.10
CA LEU A 339 -109.84 -34.33 -51.74
C LEU A 339 -110.74 -33.97 -52.94
N GLN A 340 -110.30 -33.05 -53.80
CA GLN A 340 -111.05 -32.65 -54.98
C GLN A 340 -111.23 -33.83 -55.96
N THR A 341 -110.18 -34.64 -56.12
CA THR A 341 -110.18 -35.83 -56.99
C THR A 341 -111.12 -36.92 -56.44
N TYR A 342 -111.19 -37.06 -55.12
CA TYR A 342 -112.09 -38.02 -54.44
C TYR A 342 -113.58 -37.68 -54.62
N PHE A 343 -113.94 -36.38 -54.66
CA PHE A 343 -115.32 -35.95 -54.88
C PHE A 343 -115.79 -36.17 -56.33
N ASP A 344 -114.90 -36.05 -57.31
CA ASP A 344 -115.23 -36.23 -58.72
C ASP A 344 -115.44 -37.71 -59.09
N ASP A 345 -114.72 -38.62 -58.43
CA ASP A 345 -114.88 -40.08 -58.62
C ASP A 345 -116.18 -40.63 -58.00
N ILE A 346 -116.59 -40.11 -56.83
CA ILE A 346 -117.87 -40.49 -56.19
C ILE A 346 -119.07 -40.08 -57.07
N LYS A 347 -118.98 -38.92 -57.75
CA LYS A 347 -120.06 -38.41 -58.60
C LYS A 347 -120.26 -39.24 -59.87
N ARG A 348 -119.18 -39.82 -60.42
CA ARG A 348 -119.22 -40.72 -61.58
C ARG A 348 -119.82 -42.10 -61.24
N GLU A 349 -119.53 -42.65 -60.06
CA GLU A 349 -120.09 -43.96 -59.66
C GLU A 349 -121.60 -43.93 -59.40
N GLU A 350 -122.13 -42.80 -58.95
CA GLU A 350 -123.55 -42.66 -58.60
C GLU A 350 -124.45 -42.47 -59.85
N GLU A 351 -123.94 -41.80 -60.88
CA GLU A 351 -124.62 -41.66 -62.18
C GLU A 351 -124.65 -42.98 -62.98
N GLU A 352 -123.61 -43.83 -62.89
CA GLU A 352 -123.63 -45.15 -63.53
C GLU A 352 -124.50 -46.19 -62.80
N ARG A 353 -124.73 -46.05 -61.48
CA ARG A 353 -125.62 -46.95 -60.71
C ARG A 353 -127.09 -46.77 -61.07
N GLN A 354 -127.55 -45.55 -61.35
CA GLN A 354 -128.95 -45.29 -61.73
C GLN A 354 -129.29 -45.78 -63.15
N HIS A 355 -128.31 -45.84 -64.06
CA HIS A 355 -128.52 -46.36 -65.41
C HIS A 355 -128.59 -47.90 -65.44
N ARG A 356 -127.77 -48.59 -64.61
CA ARG A 356 -127.77 -50.06 -64.50
C ARG A 356 -129.03 -50.63 -63.82
N GLN A 357 -129.73 -49.86 -62.98
CA GLN A 357 -130.95 -50.31 -62.28
C GLN A 357 -132.22 -50.28 -63.17
N LYS A 358 -132.25 -49.45 -64.23
CA LYS A 358 -133.36 -49.43 -65.20
C LYS A 358 -133.31 -50.60 -66.20
N VAL A 359 -132.11 -51.04 -66.58
CA VAL A 359 -131.91 -52.10 -67.59
C VAL A 359 -132.15 -53.51 -67.02
N VAL A 360 -132.02 -53.70 -65.70
CA VAL A 360 -132.20 -55.02 -65.05
C VAL A 360 -133.67 -55.32 -64.71
N GLN A 361 -134.54 -54.31 -64.61
CA GLN A 361 -135.96 -54.52 -64.35
C GLN A 361 -136.74 -54.86 -65.64
N GLU A 362 -136.38 -54.25 -66.78
CA GLU A 362 -136.99 -54.54 -68.09
C GLU A 362 -136.59 -55.93 -68.64
N GLN A 363 -135.47 -56.51 -68.19
CA GLN A 363 -135.06 -57.86 -68.56
C GLN A 363 -135.75 -58.98 -67.75
N ARG A 364 -136.34 -58.69 -66.58
CA ARG A 364 -137.06 -59.71 -65.79
C ARG A 364 -138.49 -59.96 -66.26
N ASP A 365 -139.17 -58.95 -66.79
CA ASP A 365 -140.57 -59.07 -67.22
C ASP A 365 -140.72 -59.82 -68.57
N LEU A 366 -139.66 -59.84 -69.40
CA LEU A 366 -139.62 -60.58 -70.67
C LEU A 366 -139.24 -62.07 -70.52
N GLU A 367 -138.58 -62.46 -69.43
CA GLU A 367 -138.20 -63.85 -69.16
C GLU A 367 -139.36 -64.71 -68.60
N GLU A 368 -140.39 -64.09 -68.00
CA GLU A 368 -141.60 -64.80 -67.55
C GLU A 368 -142.59 -65.08 -68.70
N GLU A 369 -142.71 -64.21 -69.70
CA GLU A 369 -143.50 -64.48 -70.92
C GLU A 369 -142.90 -65.61 -71.77
N LEU A 370 -141.58 -65.78 -71.72
CA LEU A 370 -140.85 -66.87 -72.39
C LEU A 370 -141.03 -68.25 -71.75
N ARG A 371 -141.57 -68.34 -70.51
CA ARG A 371 -141.86 -69.62 -69.85
C ARG A 371 -143.26 -70.17 -70.15
N ALA A 372 -144.22 -69.33 -70.54
CA ALA A 372 -145.59 -69.78 -70.84
C ALA A 372 -145.79 -70.23 -72.31
N TYR A 373 -144.98 -69.74 -73.25
CA TYR A 373 -145.09 -70.12 -74.67
C TYR A 373 -144.34 -71.42 -75.02
N LEU A 374 -143.55 -71.96 -74.09
CA LEU A 374 -142.79 -73.20 -74.21
C LEU A 374 -143.61 -74.48 -73.90
N ASP A 375 -144.82 -74.34 -73.35
CA ASP A 375 -145.62 -75.50 -72.96
C ASP A 375 -146.76 -75.87 -73.91
N ASP A 376 -147.20 -74.99 -74.83
CA ASP A 376 -148.43 -75.26 -75.59
C ASP A 376 -148.28 -75.84 -77.01
N ILE A 377 -147.13 -75.75 -77.70
CA ILE A 377 -147.05 -76.24 -79.09
C ILE A 377 -145.88 -77.21 -79.30
N LYS A 378 -145.89 -78.24 -78.45
CA LYS A 378 -145.38 -79.60 -78.72
C LYS A 378 -146.34 -80.43 -79.59
N LYS A 379 -147.35 -79.82 -80.23
CA LYS A 379 -148.31 -80.48 -81.12
C LYS A 379 -148.72 -79.55 -82.26
N ASP A 380 -147.98 -79.56 -83.36
CA ASP A 380 -148.49 -79.95 -84.68
C ASP A 380 -147.38 -79.75 -85.74
N LYS A 381 -147.57 -80.46 -86.85
CA LYS A 381 -146.66 -80.75 -87.94
C LYS A 381 -146.15 -79.50 -88.69
N SER A 382 -144.85 -79.51 -88.99
CA SER A 382 -144.27 -79.53 -90.35
C SER A 382 -143.01 -78.65 -90.51
N TRP A 383 -142.00 -79.26 -91.17
CA TRP A 383 -141.10 -78.63 -92.15
C TRP A 383 -140.03 -77.62 -91.66
N PRO A 384 -139.06 -77.23 -92.53
CA PRO A 384 -137.89 -77.94 -93.05
C PRO A 384 -136.59 -77.31 -92.47
N MET A 385 -135.40 -77.48 -93.08
CA MET A 385 -134.13 -76.75 -92.80
C MET A 385 -133.09 -77.41 -91.86
N PHE A 386 -132.71 -78.65 -92.14
CA PHE A 386 -131.60 -79.36 -91.48
C PHE A 386 -130.20 -79.02 -92.04
N LYS A 387 -129.95 -77.76 -92.43
CA LYS A 387 -128.59 -77.29 -92.83
C LYS A 387 -128.13 -75.96 -92.22
N LEU A 388 -128.93 -75.30 -91.37
CA LEU A 388 -128.56 -74.01 -90.72
C LEU A 388 -128.27 -74.12 -89.20
N LYS A 389 -128.73 -75.17 -88.52
CA LYS A 389 -128.66 -75.25 -87.04
C LYS A 389 -127.31 -75.66 -86.44
N GLN A 390 -126.37 -76.17 -87.23
CA GLN A 390 -125.02 -76.50 -86.74
C GLN A 390 -124.00 -75.36 -86.91
N GLN A 391 -124.24 -74.38 -87.80
CA GLN A 391 -123.39 -73.18 -87.93
C GLN A 391 -123.64 -72.16 -86.80
N GLU A 392 -124.90 -71.99 -86.38
CA GLU A 392 -125.26 -71.06 -85.31
C GLU A 392 -124.71 -71.50 -83.93
N GLN A 393 -124.58 -72.80 -83.66
CA GLN A 393 -124.04 -73.30 -82.39
C GLN A 393 -122.53 -73.06 -82.23
N ILE A 394 -121.76 -73.04 -83.32
CA ILE A 394 -120.31 -72.72 -83.27
C ILE A 394 -120.11 -71.20 -83.13
N GLN A 395 -120.98 -70.40 -83.75
CA GLN A 395 -120.89 -68.93 -83.74
C GLN A 395 -121.18 -68.35 -82.33
N VAL A 396 -122.11 -68.94 -81.59
CA VAL A 396 -122.42 -68.54 -80.20
C VAL A 396 -121.26 -68.84 -79.23
N LEU A 397 -120.58 -69.97 -79.40
CA LEU A 397 -119.41 -70.34 -78.57
C LEU A 397 -118.18 -69.46 -78.88
N GLU A 398 -118.00 -69.02 -80.12
CA GLU A 398 -116.93 -68.09 -80.50
C GLU A 398 -117.17 -66.65 -79.99
N GLU A 399 -118.42 -66.21 -79.88
CA GLU A 399 -118.77 -64.90 -79.29
C GLU A 399 -118.58 -64.88 -77.75
N LEU A 400 -118.84 -65.99 -77.05
CA LEU A 400 -118.68 -66.11 -75.59
C LEU A 400 -117.22 -66.05 -75.09
N VAL A 401 -116.26 -66.44 -75.93
CA VAL A 401 -114.81 -66.46 -75.58
C VAL A 401 -114.13 -65.10 -75.81
N LYS A 402 -114.66 -64.26 -76.71
CA LYS A 402 -114.06 -62.96 -77.08
C LYS A 402 -113.87 -61.98 -75.92
N PRO A 403 -114.82 -61.82 -74.96
CA PRO A 403 -114.63 -60.91 -73.82
C PRO A 403 -113.52 -61.39 -72.87
N GLN A 404 -113.50 -62.68 -72.55
CA GLN A 404 -112.49 -63.30 -71.68
C GLN A 404 -111.07 -63.23 -72.29
N GLN A 405 -110.95 -63.34 -73.62
CA GLN A 405 -109.68 -63.15 -74.32
C GLN A 405 -109.17 -61.71 -74.29
N ARG A 406 -110.06 -60.71 -74.35
CA ARG A 406 -109.69 -59.29 -74.23
C ARG A 406 -109.21 -58.96 -72.81
N GLU A 407 -109.90 -59.47 -71.79
CA GLU A 407 -109.53 -59.30 -70.38
C GLU A 407 -108.14 -59.92 -70.11
N ARG A 408 -107.91 -61.14 -70.59
CA ARG A 408 -106.61 -61.83 -70.52
C ARG A 408 -105.49 -61.03 -71.19
N GLN A 409 -105.74 -60.39 -72.34
CA GLN A 409 -104.73 -59.55 -73.01
C GLN A 409 -104.43 -58.26 -72.23
N ARG A 410 -105.46 -57.65 -71.61
CA ARG A 410 -105.30 -56.48 -70.76
C ARG A 410 -104.46 -56.80 -69.52
N LEU A 411 -104.83 -57.85 -68.78
CA LEU A 411 -104.10 -58.31 -67.59
C LEU A 411 -102.63 -58.63 -67.89
N ARG A 412 -102.35 -59.23 -69.06
CA ARG A 412 -100.96 -59.50 -69.49
C ARG A 412 -100.15 -58.22 -69.74
N LYS A 413 -100.76 -57.16 -70.29
CA LYS A 413 -100.09 -55.87 -70.47
C LYS A 413 -99.84 -55.18 -69.13
N GLU A 414 -100.82 -55.21 -68.24
CA GLU A 414 -100.75 -54.63 -66.90
C GLU A 414 -99.62 -55.28 -66.07
N ILE A 415 -99.57 -56.62 -66.04
CA ILE A 415 -98.53 -57.38 -65.35
C ILE A 415 -97.16 -57.06 -65.91
N ARG A 416 -97.02 -56.95 -67.24
CA ARG A 416 -95.73 -56.62 -67.85
C ARG A 416 -95.25 -55.23 -67.45
N GLY A 417 -96.14 -54.24 -67.43
CA GLY A 417 -95.84 -52.89 -66.95
C GLY A 417 -95.45 -52.86 -65.46
N GLN A 418 -96.17 -53.62 -64.62
CA GLN A 418 -95.85 -53.71 -63.20
C GLN A 418 -94.52 -54.44 -62.93
N GLN A 419 -94.20 -55.48 -63.70
CA GLN A 419 -92.89 -56.15 -63.63
C GLN A 419 -91.73 -55.22 -64.01
N GLU A 420 -91.91 -54.35 -65.00
CA GLU A 420 -90.90 -53.35 -65.36
C GLU A 420 -90.69 -52.31 -64.27
N ARG A 421 -91.76 -51.85 -63.60
CA ARG A 421 -91.66 -50.94 -62.44
C ARG A 421 -90.95 -51.59 -61.26
N LEU A 422 -91.23 -52.86 -60.99
CA LEU A 422 -90.52 -53.60 -59.95
C LEU A 422 -89.04 -53.77 -60.29
N ARG A 423 -88.69 -54.01 -61.56
CA ARG A 423 -87.30 -54.08 -62.01
C ARG A 423 -86.58 -52.74 -61.87
N THR A 424 -87.22 -51.60 -62.18
CA THR A 424 -86.59 -50.28 -61.98
C THR A 424 -86.43 -49.94 -60.50
N LEU A 425 -87.40 -50.31 -59.64
CA LEU A 425 -87.28 -50.14 -58.19
C LEU A 425 -86.19 -51.02 -57.57
N GLN A 426 -86.01 -52.25 -58.07
CA GLN A 426 -84.92 -53.15 -57.65
C GLN A 426 -83.55 -52.68 -58.15
N ALA A 427 -83.48 -52.06 -59.34
CA ALA A 427 -82.25 -51.48 -59.90
C ALA A 427 -81.78 -50.20 -59.16
N LEU A 428 -82.68 -49.47 -58.50
CA LEU A 428 -82.36 -48.26 -57.72
C LEU A 428 -81.92 -48.53 -56.27
N HIS A 429 -81.63 -49.78 -55.89
CA HIS A 429 -81.22 -50.18 -54.53
C HIS A 429 -82.13 -49.69 -53.37
N LYS A 430 -83.41 -49.40 -53.66
CA LYS A 430 -84.48 -49.21 -52.65
C LYS A 430 -85.23 -50.52 -52.37
N GLY A 431 -84.51 -51.65 -52.43
CA GLY A 431 -85.07 -53.01 -52.49
C GLY A 431 -85.71 -53.54 -51.19
N HIS A 432 -85.67 -52.80 -50.10
CA HIS A 432 -86.29 -53.21 -48.83
C HIS A 432 -87.17 -52.12 -48.19
N GLY A 433 -87.52 -51.08 -48.96
CA GLY A 433 -88.47 -50.06 -48.53
C GLY A 433 -89.93 -50.51 -48.74
N ARG A 434 -90.85 -50.08 -47.87
CA ARG A 434 -92.30 -50.41 -47.89
C ARG A 434 -92.94 -50.34 -49.28
N GLN A 435 -92.47 -49.44 -50.14
CA GLN A 435 -92.98 -49.26 -51.51
C GLN A 435 -92.73 -50.47 -52.42
N ALA A 436 -91.57 -51.15 -52.29
CA ALA A 436 -91.31 -52.35 -53.07
C ALA A 436 -92.21 -53.52 -52.63
N GLN A 437 -92.45 -53.68 -51.32
CA GLN A 437 -93.36 -54.70 -50.79
C GLN A 437 -94.80 -54.52 -51.31
N ILE A 438 -95.32 -53.29 -51.30
CA ILE A 438 -96.67 -53.00 -51.81
C ILE A 438 -96.81 -53.36 -53.30
N GLU A 439 -95.81 -53.02 -54.13
CA GLU A 439 -95.85 -53.37 -55.55
C GLU A 439 -95.71 -54.88 -55.79
N THR A 440 -95.00 -55.60 -54.91
CA THR A 440 -94.86 -57.07 -55.02
C THR A 440 -96.17 -57.78 -54.69
N GLU A 441 -96.90 -57.35 -53.66
CA GLU A 441 -98.22 -57.90 -53.32
C GLU A 441 -99.27 -57.61 -54.42
N ARG A 442 -99.24 -56.41 -55.01
CA ARG A 442 -100.10 -56.08 -56.16
C ARG A 442 -99.83 -56.96 -57.37
N LEU A 443 -98.55 -57.23 -57.67
CA LEU A 443 -98.18 -58.11 -58.76
C LEU A 443 -98.69 -59.54 -58.54
N GLN A 444 -98.60 -60.07 -57.31
CA GLN A 444 -99.11 -61.39 -56.97
C GLN A 444 -100.62 -61.51 -57.19
N LYS A 445 -101.39 -60.49 -56.79
CA LYS A 445 -102.85 -60.49 -56.97
C LYS A 445 -103.24 -60.50 -58.45
N LEU A 446 -102.60 -59.67 -59.28
CA LEU A 446 -102.82 -59.64 -60.73
C LEU A 446 -102.46 -60.97 -61.42
N GLN A 447 -101.41 -61.65 -60.96
CA GLN A 447 -101.02 -62.97 -61.50
C GLN A 447 -102.06 -64.05 -61.16
N GLN A 448 -102.68 -63.98 -59.99
CA GLN A 448 -103.73 -64.92 -59.57
C GLN A 448 -104.99 -64.81 -60.44
N ASP A 449 -105.41 -63.58 -60.75
CA ASP A 449 -106.57 -63.30 -61.60
C ASP A 449 -106.32 -63.71 -63.07
N LEU A 450 -105.08 -63.57 -63.57
CA LEU A 450 -104.70 -64.05 -64.90
C LEU A 450 -104.76 -65.59 -65.00
N HIS A 451 -104.45 -66.30 -63.92
CA HIS A 451 -104.45 -67.76 -63.92
C HIS A 451 -105.88 -68.31 -64.04
N SER A 452 -106.82 -67.77 -63.26
CA SER A 452 -108.24 -68.16 -63.31
C SER A 452 -108.90 -67.92 -64.68
N THR A 453 -108.54 -66.82 -65.36
CA THR A 453 -109.06 -66.50 -66.70
C THR A 453 -108.41 -67.32 -67.81
N SER A 454 -107.21 -67.87 -67.61
CA SER A 454 -106.52 -68.68 -68.63
C SER A 454 -107.12 -70.08 -68.77
N ASP A 455 -107.48 -70.73 -67.66
CA ASP A 455 -108.01 -72.10 -67.64
C ASP A 455 -109.37 -72.24 -68.34
N PHE A 456 -110.23 -71.21 -68.22
CA PHE A 456 -111.54 -71.18 -68.89
C PHE A 456 -111.40 -71.04 -70.41
N VAL A 457 -110.51 -70.16 -70.88
CA VAL A 457 -110.31 -69.90 -72.32
C VAL A 457 -109.70 -71.12 -73.04
N GLU A 458 -108.83 -71.88 -72.36
CA GLU A 458 -108.18 -73.07 -72.93
C GLU A 458 -109.14 -74.25 -73.07
N HIS A 459 -109.99 -74.51 -72.07
CA HIS A 459 -111.01 -75.57 -72.11
C HIS A 459 -112.04 -75.35 -73.24
N VAL A 460 -112.56 -74.14 -73.37
CA VAL A 460 -113.59 -73.84 -74.39
C VAL A 460 -112.99 -73.87 -75.80
N SER A 461 -111.73 -73.45 -75.96
CA SER A 461 -111.03 -73.49 -77.25
C SER A 461 -110.72 -74.91 -77.74
N GLN A 462 -110.46 -75.86 -76.82
CA GLN A 462 -110.34 -77.28 -77.17
C GLN A 462 -111.68 -77.90 -77.59
N PHE A 463 -112.78 -77.57 -76.91
CA PHE A 463 -114.12 -78.07 -77.26
C PHE A 463 -114.59 -77.60 -78.65
N ILE A 464 -114.32 -76.33 -79.01
CA ILE A 464 -114.60 -75.79 -80.35
C ILE A 464 -113.78 -76.51 -81.44
N LYS A 465 -112.53 -76.92 -81.15
CA LYS A 465 -111.70 -77.68 -82.09
C LYS A 465 -112.25 -79.09 -82.33
N GLU A 466 -112.76 -79.77 -81.30
CA GLU A 466 -113.33 -81.11 -81.42
C GLU A 466 -114.63 -81.09 -82.26
N MET A 467 -115.50 -80.10 -82.01
CA MET A 467 -116.75 -79.86 -82.75
C MET A 467 -116.51 -79.63 -84.25
N LYS A 468 -115.48 -78.86 -84.61
CA LYS A 468 -115.12 -78.61 -86.02
C LYS A 468 -114.59 -79.86 -86.73
N ARG A 469 -114.06 -80.84 -85.97
CA ARG A 469 -113.46 -82.08 -86.49
C ARG A 469 -114.51 -83.13 -86.89
N GLN A 470 -115.66 -83.18 -86.21
CA GLN A 470 -116.78 -84.04 -86.62
C GLN A 470 -117.53 -83.50 -87.85
N TYR A 471 -117.45 -82.18 -88.14
CA TYR A 471 -118.16 -81.51 -89.23
C TYR A 471 -117.50 -81.64 -90.62
N HIS A 472 -116.21 -82.02 -90.71
CA HIS A 472 -115.45 -82.12 -91.97
C HIS A 472 -115.17 -83.57 -92.41
N GLY A 473 -115.87 -84.56 -91.84
CA GLY A 473 -115.74 -85.99 -92.15
C GLY A 473 -116.84 -86.58 -93.04
N TYR A 474 -117.69 -85.75 -93.64
CA TYR A 474 -118.73 -86.13 -94.60
C TYR A 474 -118.85 -85.09 -95.72
#